data_AF-A0A4Q4CK52-F1
#
_entry.id   AF-A0A4Q4CK52-F1
#
_cell.length_a   1.000
_cell.length_b   1.000
_cell.length_c   1.000
_cell.angle_alpha   90.00
_cell.angle_beta   90.00
_cell.angle_gamma   90.00
#
_symmetry.space_group_name_H-M   'P 1'
#
loop_
_entity.id
_entity.type
_entity.pdbx_description
1 polymer ?
#
loop_
_entity_poly.entity_id
_entity_poly.type
_entity_poly.pdbx_seq_one_letter_code
_entity_poly.pdbx_strand_id
1 'polypeptide(L)' 'MLPGVGDPRSMFARWADDLRWMLREVEDGVLTTTCHPDVIGRGHRLLALEEWLDALPPAVTAATCADVAARYSSPASAE' A
#
# COMPACT_ATOMS: atom_id res chain seq x y z
N MET A 1 -24.26 9.75 -3.23
CA MET A 1 -22.92 9.12 -3.16
C MET A 1 -21.89 10.22 -3.03
N LEU A 2 -20.86 10.05 -2.18
CA LEU A 2 -19.75 11.02 -2.11
C LEU A 2 -19.01 11.03 -3.46
N PRO A 3 -18.77 12.21 -4.07
CA PRO A 3 -17.89 12.32 -5.23
C PRO A 3 -16.50 11.76 -4.88
N GLY A 4 -15.93 10.91 -5.73
CA GLY A 4 -14.55 10.40 -5.57
C GLY A 4 -14.41 8.98 -5.03
N VAL A 5 -15.50 8.30 -4.63
CA VAL A 5 -15.47 6.87 -4.30
C VAL A 5 -15.63 6.06 -5.58
N GLY A 6 -14.61 6.10 -6.45
CA GLY A 6 -14.58 5.37 -7.71
C GLY A 6 -14.62 3.85 -7.53
N ASP A 7 -14.69 3.13 -8.66
CA ASP A 7 -14.63 1.67 -8.70
C ASP A 7 -13.42 1.14 -7.91
N PRO A 8 -13.60 0.22 -6.96
CA PRO A 8 -12.51 -0.26 -6.14
C PRO A 8 -11.48 -1.06 -6.91
N ARG A 9 -11.86 -1.82 -7.96
CA ARG A 9 -10.89 -2.57 -8.76
C ARG A 9 -9.90 -1.62 -9.44
N SER A 10 -10.41 -0.50 -9.95
CA SER A 10 -9.61 0.58 -10.53
C SER A 10 -8.67 1.23 -9.51
N MET A 11 -9.11 1.40 -8.26
CA MET A 11 -8.26 1.90 -7.16
C MET A 11 -7.10 0.93 -6.85
N PHE A 12 -7.39 -0.35 -6.65
CA PHE A 12 -6.35 -1.36 -6.35
C PHE A 12 -5.40 -1.58 -7.52
N ALA A 13 -5.88 -1.49 -8.77
CA ALA A 13 -5.01 -1.52 -9.95
C ALA A 13 -3.97 -0.39 -9.93
N ARG A 14 -4.36 0.82 -9.50
CA ARG A 14 -3.42 1.94 -9.36
C ARG A 14 -2.38 1.70 -8.28
N TRP A 15 -2.78 1.16 -7.12
CA TRP A 15 -1.83 0.79 -6.06
C TRP A 15 -0.84 -0.29 -6.52
N ALA A 16 -1.30 -1.26 -7.32
CA ALA A 16 -0.42 -2.26 -7.92
C ALA A 16 0.56 -1.65 -8.93
N ASP A 17 0.13 -0.65 -9.70
CA ASP A 17 1.00 0.07 -10.64
C ASP A 17 2.03 0.94 -9.91
N ASP A 18 1.64 1.62 -8.83
CA ASP A 18 2.54 2.38 -7.96
C ASP A 18 3.63 1.45 -7.38
N LEU A 19 3.22 0.30 -6.84
CA LEU A 19 4.15 -0.71 -6.34
C LEU A 19 5.09 -1.23 -7.45
N ARG A 20 4.56 -1.52 -8.65
CA ARG A 20 5.38 -2.01 -9.76
C ARG A 20 6.44 -0.99 -10.19
N TRP A 21 6.09 0.30 -10.19
CA TRP A 21 7.04 1.36 -10.46
C TRP A 21 8.08 1.45 -9.34
N MET A 22 7.66 1.42 -8.07
CA MET A 22 8.57 1.49 -6.92
C MET A 22 9.57 0.34 -6.90
N LEU A 23 9.12 -0.89 -7.16
CA LEU A 23 10.00 -2.07 -7.24
C LEU A 23 11.09 -1.94 -8.33
N ARG A 24 10.88 -1.09 -9.34
CA ARG A 24 11.83 -0.85 -10.42
C ARG A 24 12.76 0.34 -10.14
N GLU A 25 12.25 1.39 -9.49
CA GLU A 25 12.90 2.71 -9.45
C GLU A 25 13.34 3.15 -8.04
N VAL A 26 12.82 2.52 -6.98
CA VAL A 26 13.05 2.96 -5.61
C VAL A 26 13.74 1.84 -4.84
N GLU A 27 15.00 2.08 -4.49
CA GLU A 27 15.70 1.25 -3.52
C GLU A 27 15.13 1.52 -2.12
N ASP A 28 14.81 0.46 -1.40
CA ASP A 28 14.29 0.52 -0.03
C ASP A 28 13.05 1.41 0.18
N GLY A 29 12.12 1.38 -0.77
CA GLY A 29 10.92 2.22 -0.76
C GLY A 29 9.86 1.81 0.28
N VAL A 30 9.04 2.79 0.68
CA VAL A 30 7.88 2.59 1.57
C VAL A 30 6.59 2.99 0.84
N LEU A 31 5.70 2.03 0.59
CA LEU A 31 4.35 2.29 0.07
C LEU A 31 3.36 2.38 1.24
N THR A 32 2.80 3.56 1.48
CA THR A 32 1.80 3.77 2.54
C THR A 32 0.40 3.83 1.95
N THR A 33 -0.47 2.89 2.33
CA THR A 33 -1.89 2.86 1.92
C THR A 33 -2.81 3.27 3.06
N THR A 34 -3.53 4.37 2.91
CA THR A 34 -4.47 4.85 3.94
C THR A 34 -5.87 4.28 3.74
N CYS A 35 -6.39 3.63 4.77
CA CYS A 35 -7.72 3.01 4.77
C CYS A 35 -8.63 3.66 5.82
N HIS A 36 -9.90 3.87 5.46
CA HIS A 36 -10.94 4.36 6.39
C HIS A 36 -12.03 3.29 6.53
N PRO A 37 -12.50 2.98 7.76
CA PRO A 37 -13.51 1.93 7.97
C PRO A 37 -14.77 2.10 7.11
N ASP A 38 -15.29 3.32 6.99
CA ASP A 38 -16.50 3.64 6.21
C ASP A 38 -16.37 3.40 4.69
N VAL A 39 -15.13 3.32 4.21
CA VAL A 39 -14.80 3.09 2.80
C VAL A 39 -14.32 1.67 2.59
N ILE A 40 -13.19 1.27 3.20
CA ILE A 40 -12.57 -0.04 2.93
C ILE A 40 -13.39 -1.19 3.51
N GLY A 41 -14.13 -0.97 4.60
CA GLY A 41 -14.85 -2.00 5.34
C GLY A 41 -16.10 -2.55 4.63
N ARG A 42 -16.39 -2.10 3.41
CA ARG A 42 -17.51 -2.61 2.61
C ARG A 42 -17.10 -3.93 1.96
N GLY A 43 -17.94 -4.96 2.00
CA GLY A 43 -17.59 -6.32 1.54
C GLY A 43 -16.90 -6.40 0.17
N HIS A 44 -17.43 -5.72 -0.86
CA HIS A 44 -16.81 -5.69 -2.20
C HIS A 44 -15.39 -5.06 -2.24
N ARG A 45 -15.04 -4.21 -1.28
CA ARG A 45 -13.71 -3.62 -1.10
C ARG A 45 -12.79 -4.49 -0.27
N LEU A 46 -13.34 -5.23 0.70
CA LEU A 46 -12.59 -6.25 1.43
C LEU A 46 -12.15 -7.38 0.50
N LEU A 47 -13.03 -7.87 -0.38
CA LEU A 47 -12.66 -8.87 -1.39
C LEU A 47 -11.54 -8.36 -2.32
N ALA A 48 -11.62 -7.12 -2.78
CA ALA A 48 -10.59 -6.53 -3.62
C ALA A 48 -9.28 -6.24 -2.84
N LEU A 49 -9.36 -5.97 -1.53
CA LEU A 49 -8.20 -5.84 -0.65
C LEU A 49 -7.49 -7.18 -0.48
N GLU A 50 -8.25 -8.25 -0.25
CA GLU A 50 -7.72 -9.63 -0.18
C GLU A 50 -7.01 -10.00 -1.49
N GLU A 51 -7.67 -9.81 -2.64
CA GLU A 51 -7.08 -10.04 -3.98
C GLU A 51 -5.75 -9.27 -4.18
N TRP A 52 -5.67 -8.02 -3.70
CA TRP A 52 -4.47 -7.20 -3.83
C TRP A 52 -3.35 -7.64 -2.89
N LEU A 53 -3.68 -7.98 -1.63
CA LEU A 53 -2.72 -8.48 -0.64
C LEU A 53 -2.11 -9.82 -1.07
N ASP A 54 -2.93 -10.74 -1.60
CA ASP A 54 -2.50 -12.05 -2.10
C ASP A 54 -1.58 -11.94 -3.33
N ALA A 55 -1.69 -10.84 -4.08
CA ALA A 55 -0.87 -10.58 -5.26
C ALA A 55 0.47 -9.89 -4.97
N LEU A 56 0.75 -9.52 -3.70
CA LEU A 56 2.00 -8.86 -3.35
C LEU A 56 3.21 -9.80 -3.56
N PRO A 57 4.30 -9.32 -4.18
CA PRO A 57 5.47 -10.16 -4.42
C PRO A 57 6.25 -10.39 -3.11
N PRO A 58 7.04 -11.47 -3.01
CA PRO A 58 7.81 -11.79 -1.81
C PRO A 58 8.80 -10.71 -1.35
N ALA A 59 9.17 -9.78 -2.24
CA ALA A 59 10.03 -8.64 -1.91
C ALA A 59 9.35 -7.57 -1.04
N VAL A 60 8.02 -7.64 -0.87
CA VAL A 60 7.24 -6.69 -0.08
C VAL A 60 6.99 -7.26 1.30
N THR A 61 7.31 -6.47 2.33
CA THR A 61 7.04 -6.81 3.73
C THR A 61 6.12 -5.78 4.36
N ALA A 62 5.12 -6.23 5.12
CA ALA A 62 4.29 -5.34 5.91
C ALA A 62 5.04 -4.83 7.15
N ALA A 63 4.90 -3.53 7.44
CA ALA A 63 5.46 -2.89 8.62
C ALA A 63 4.50 -1.82 9.15
N THR A 64 4.60 -1.49 10.43
CA THR A 64 3.85 -0.35 10.98
C THR A 64 4.57 0.96 10.63
N CYS A 65 3.84 2.08 10.60
CA CYS A 65 4.46 3.39 10.43
C CYS A 65 5.51 3.69 11.53
N ALA A 66 5.33 3.13 12.73
CA ALA A 66 6.30 3.29 13.82
C ALA A 66 7.60 2.54 13.54
N ASP A 67 7.53 1.30 13.03
CA ASP A 67 8.72 0.52 12.66
C ASP A 67 9.51 1.21 11.54
N VAL A 68 8.78 1.71 10.53
CA VAL A 68 9.37 2.47 9.43
C VAL A 68 10.02 3.75 9.94
N ALA A 69 9.33 4.53 10.78
CA ALA A 69 9.89 5.75 11.36
C ALA A 69 11.17 5.47 12.17
N ALA A 70 11.18 4.40 12.97
CA ALA A 70 12.36 3.98 13.73
C ALA A 70 13.55 3.66 12.81
N ARG A 71 13.30 2.94 11.69
CA ARG A 71 14.31 2.63 10.67
C ARG A 71 14.96 3.89 10.10
N TYR A 72 14.16 4.88 9.68
CA TYR A 72 14.70 6.12 9.11
C TYR A 72 15.29 7.08 10.14
N SER A 73 14.91 6.96 11.41
CA SER A 73 15.51 7.75 12.50
C SER A 73 16.89 7.23 12.94
N SER A 74 17.26 6.01 12.53
CA SER A 74 18.55 5.41 12.87
C SER A 74 19.66 5.97 11.98
N PRO A 75 20.83 6.34 12.56
CA PRO A 75 21.93 7.00 11.81
C PRO A 75 22.59 6.13 10.73
N ALA A 76 22.19 4.86 10.59
CA ALA A 76 22.67 3.94 9.56
C ALA A 76 21.99 4.11 8.18
N SER A 77 20.94 4.94 8.09
CA SER A 77 20.12 5.10 6.87
C SER A 77 20.56 6.27 5.97
N ALA A 78 21.77 6.81 6.17
CA ALA A 78 22.28 8.02 5.52
C ALA A 78 23.46 7.77 4.54
N GLU A 79 23.68 6.52 4.13
CA GLU A 79 24.63 6.16 3.05
C GLU A 79 23.90 5.97 1.71
#